data_AF-A0A7Y5A819-F1
#
_entry.id   AF-A0A7Y5A819-F1
#
_cell.length_a   1.000
_cell.length_b   1.000
_cell.length_c   1.000
_cell.angle_alpha   90.00
_cell.angle_beta   90.00
_cell.angle_gamma   90.00
#
_symmetry.space_group_name_H-M   'P 1'
#
loop_
_entity.id
_entity.type
_entity.pdbx_description
1 polymer ?
#
loop_
_entity_poly.entity_id
_entity_poly.type
_entity_poly.pdbx_seq_one_letter_code
_entity_poly.pdbx_strand_id
1 'polypeptide(L)'
;MKKTIFLLAVAFLLQKVMFSQCPNYLQFTSQEQVDNFLIEYPDCTEINNTVSISGDQITNLNGLINITSIGQDLIIGSTSVLNDLTGLDNLSYVGGNLSIIETSGLSSLHGLNSLLAIQGYARFDYNETLTSLSELSSLTSVGQTLYINFNTNLSSIGMFNLEGNIQSLYLESNPQLLNLIGLEKITSITEDAYIVDNASLASLMGLNNLDSVGFALTIRNNPPLQNLEGLNNLRVVELFLTISNNENLSSLTGLESLSTIHYTLYILNNPSLSHLTGLTGLNNIDADLDIYDNIALIDLTGLENLMYTTKSITIAGNNTLSSLTGLESLTHIEQHINILNNISLTSLNGLENLDTIVGNFNILYNPALTELTEFNDLRCILGELEFTGNYALQSLNGFTKLNSLGLGLKINQCNSLINMIGLDSLRSVGGILHINENNALESLDGLDQIDPESITQLRITNNPHLSKCEIQTICDFLAGPNENITIYVNAPGCNNSSEIEYECLVSSEETDYQDNITLYPNPVSNDLFFSCNNGLEIKSIRLYNQFGQNFQFGKPIQQSINVSGMQAGLYVVEIESNGQLSRQKLMIY
;
A
#
# COMPACT_ATOMS: atom_id res chain seq x y z
N MET A 1 29.65 45.59 -81.72
CA MET A 1 29.98 44.32 -81.03
C MET A 1 30.36 44.44 -79.54
N LYS A 2 30.75 45.61 -79.00
CA LYS A 2 31.14 45.72 -77.57
C LYS A 2 30.00 45.96 -76.55
N LYS A 3 28.82 46.44 -76.98
CA LYS A 3 27.67 46.67 -76.06
C LYS A 3 26.81 45.44 -75.78
N THR A 4 26.81 44.45 -76.67
CA THR A 4 25.99 43.22 -76.52
C THR A 4 26.63 42.21 -75.57
N ILE A 5 27.96 42.22 -75.41
CA ILE A 5 28.68 41.34 -74.47
C ILE A 5 28.54 41.81 -73.01
N PHE A 6 28.38 43.12 -72.77
CA PHE A 6 28.23 43.66 -71.42
C PHE A 6 26.81 43.43 -70.85
N LEU A 7 25.76 43.46 -71.70
CA LEU A 7 24.40 43.12 -71.25
C LEU A 7 24.21 41.61 -71.01
N LEU A 8 24.89 40.75 -71.77
CA LEU A 8 24.88 39.29 -71.52
C LEU A 8 25.69 38.92 -70.27
N ALA A 9 26.80 39.62 -69.99
CA ALA A 9 27.57 39.40 -68.76
C ALA A 9 26.81 39.90 -67.51
N VAL A 10 26.09 41.03 -67.59
CA VAL A 10 25.29 41.56 -66.46
C VAL A 10 24.01 40.73 -66.25
N ALA A 11 23.40 40.15 -67.30
CA ALA A 11 22.30 39.20 -67.14
C ALA A 11 22.75 37.84 -66.55
N PHE A 12 23.98 37.39 -66.83
CA PHE A 12 24.57 36.19 -66.22
C PHE A 12 25.08 36.41 -64.78
N LEU A 13 25.42 37.66 -64.43
CA LEU A 13 25.81 38.06 -63.06
C LEU A 13 24.60 38.45 -62.18
N LEU A 14 23.45 38.81 -62.77
CA LEU A 14 22.19 39.07 -62.05
C LEU A 14 21.40 37.80 -61.69
N GLN A 15 21.76 36.63 -62.23
CA GLN A 15 21.17 35.35 -61.82
C GLN A 15 21.79 34.76 -60.54
N LYS A 16 22.82 35.40 -59.96
CA LYS A 16 23.50 34.90 -58.75
C LYS A 16 23.32 35.77 -57.49
N VAL A 17 22.40 36.74 -57.50
CA VAL A 17 22.09 37.56 -56.32
C VAL A 17 20.59 37.56 -56.02
N MET A 18 19.99 36.38 -56.08
CA MET A 18 18.88 36.04 -55.19
C MET A 18 19.53 35.10 -54.18
N PHE A 19 19.94 35.59 -53.01
CA PHE A 19 20.20 34.68 -51.89
C PHE A 19 18.89 33.91 -51.70
N SER A 20 18.83 32.64 -52.08
CA SER A 20 17.68 31.82 -51.76
C SER A 20 17.65 31.75 -50.23
N GLN A 21 16.74 32.50 -49.61
CA GLN A 21 16.43 32.27 -48.21
C GLN A 21 16.12 30.78 -48.07
N CYS A 22 16.65 30.16 -47.01
CA CYS A 22 16.31 28.80 -46.66
C CYS A 22 14.79 28.62 -46.75
N PRO A 23 14.32 27.54 -47.38
CA PRO A 23 12.88 27.33 -47.53
C PRO A 23 12.24 27.19 -46.15
N ASN A 24 11.00 27.68 -46.04
CA ASN A 24 10.35 27.73 -44.75
C ASN A 24 10.06 26.34 -44.19
N TYR A 25 9.49 25.42 -44.97
CA TYR A 25 9.19 24.05 -44.54
C TYR A 25 9.84 23.06 -45.49
N LEU A 26 10.44 22.01 -44.94
CA LEU A 26 11.16 21.00 -45.71
C LEU A 26 10.66 19.61 -45.35
N GLN A 27 10.15 18.93 -46.36
CA GLN A 27 9.82 17.51 -46.28
C GLN A 27 10.57 16.77 -47.38
N PHE A 28 11.49 15.90 -46.96
CA PHE A 28 12.25 15.03 -47.82
C PHE A 28 11.63 13.64 -47.80
N THR A 29 11.13 13.21 -48.96
CA THR A 29 10.52 11.89 -49.19
C THR A 29 11.26 11.00 -50.18
N SER A 30 12.30 11.55 -50.82
CA SER A 30 13.16 10.83 -51.76
C SER A 30 14.60 11.33 -51.68
N GLN A 31 15.55 10.48 -52.09
CA GLN A 31 16.97 10.86 -52.17
C GLN A 31 17.18 12.04 -53.13
N GLU A 32 16.42 12.11 -54.23
CA GLU A 32 16.50 13.22 -55.19
C GLU A 32 16.20 14.57 -54.53
N GLN A 33 15.21 14.63 -53.62
CA GLN A 33 14.90 15.87 -52.90
C GLN A 33 16.05 16.29 -51.97
N VAL A 34 16.70 15.33 -51.31
CA VAL A 34 17.88 15.59 -50.47
C VAL A 34 19.03 16.10 -51.32
N ASP A 35 19.36 15.42 -52.42
CA ASP A 35 20.49 15.77 -53.29
C ASP A 35 20.29 17.13 -53.97
N ASN A 36 19.06 17.46 -54.39
CA ASN A 36 18.74 18.75 -55.01
C ASN A 36 18.77 19.92 -54.02
N PHE A 37 18.60 19.68 -52.73
CA PHE A 37 18.56 20.77 -51.74
C PHE A 37 19.85 21.61 -51.73
N LEU A 38 21.01 20.97 -51.76
CA LEU A 38 22.30 21.66 -51.81
C LEU A 38 22.52 22.44 -53.11
N ILE A 39 21.86 22.02 -54.19
CA ILE A 39 21.92 22.67 -55.51
C ILE A 39 21.00 23.91 -55.52
N GLU A 40 19.79 23.77 -54.95
CA GLU A 40 18.78 24.81 -54.92
C GLU A 40 19.07 25.89 -53.86
N TYR A 41 19.65 25.50 -52.72
CA TYR A 41 19.90 26.36 -51.56
C TYR A 41 21.35 26.25 -51.04
N PRO A 42 22.37 26.54 -51.88
CA PRO A 42 23.78 26.27 -51.56
C PRO A 42 24.32 27.03 -50.34
N ASP A 43 23.77 28.20 -50.04
CA ASP A 43 24.19 29.05 -48.91
C ASP A 43 23.28 28.89 -47.67
N CYS A 44 22.34 27.93 -47.69
CA CYS A 44 21.42 27.71 -46.59
C CYS A 44 22.10 27.03 -45.41
N THR A 45 22.08 27.68 -44.25
CA THR A 45 22.68 27.19 -43.00
C THR A 45 21.70 27.12 -41.82
N GLU A 46 20.55 27.79 -41.93
CA GLU A 46 19.56 27.87 -40.86
C GLU A 46 18.14 27.69 -41.41
N ILE A 47 17.42 26.65 -40.97
CA ILE A 47 16.03 26.41 -41.38
C ILE A 47 15.11 26.81 -40.22
N ASN A 48 14.22 27.78 -40.41
CA ASN A 48 13.42 28.33 -39.31
C ASN A 48 12.22 27.47 -38.86
N ASN A 49 11.74 26.53 -39.68
CA ASN A 49 10.64 25.64 -39.28
C ASN A 49 11.08 24.16 -39.30
N THR A 50 10.11 23.26 -39.23
CA THR A 50 10.33 21.82 -39.16
C THR A 50 10.99 21.27 -40.43
N VAL A 51 11.95 20.37 -40.21
CA VAL A 51 12.55 19.50 -41.23
C VAL A 51 12.06 18.08 -40.98
N SER A 52 11.36 17.52 -41.96
CA SER A 52 10.90 16.13 -41.94
C SER A 52 11.62 15.32 -43.01
N ILE A 53 12.23 14.21 -42.64
CA ILE A 53 12.91 13.27 -43.51
C ILE A 53 12.21 11.92 -43.34
N SER A 54 11.51 11.48 -44.38
CA SER A 54 10.72 10.26 -44.35
C SER A 54 10.65 9.57 -45.70
N GLY A 55 11.30 8.41 -45.85
CA GLY A 55 11.25 7.66 -47.09
C GLY A 55 12.33 6.58 -47.17
N ASP A 56 11.91 5.35 -47.44
CA ASP A 56 12.76 4.15 -47.53
C ASP A 56 13.79 4.15 -48.67
N GLN A 57 13.79 5.16 -49.52
CA GLN A 57 14.76 5.31 -50.61
C GLN A 57 15.89 6.29 -50.25
N ILE A 58 15.81 6.97 -49.10
CA ILE A 58 16.84 7.91 -48.65
C ILE A 58 17.97 7.11 -48.01
N THR A 59 19.16 7.22 -48.59
CA THR A 59 20.38 6.46 -48.24
C THR A 59 21.43 7.31 -47.53
N ASN A 60 21.38 8.64 -47.69
CA ASN A 60 22.29 9.59 -47.06
C ASN A 60 21.67 10.99 -46.99
N LEU A 61 22.20 11.85 -46.12
CA LEU A 61 21.74 13.22 -45.93
C LEU A 61 22.72 14.28 -46.43
N ASN A 62 23.68 13.91 -47.31
CA ASN A 62 24.79 14.80 -47.71
C ASN A 62 24.35 16.14 -48.29
N GLY A 63 23.15 16.21 -48.87
CA GLY A 63 22.56 17.47 -49.34
C GLY A 63 22.30 18.50 -48.23
N LEU A 64 22.27 18.08 -46.96
CA LEU A 64 22.00 18.93 -45.80
C LEU A 64 23.27 19.40 -45.08
N ILE A 65 24.46 19.13 -45.63
CA ILE A 65 25.75 19.34 -44.94
C ILE A 65 26.00 20.76 -44.45
N ASN A 66 25.40 21.78 -45.07
CA ASN A 66 25.56 23.17 -44.66
C ASN A 66 24.65 23.57 -43.49
N ILE A 67 23.67 22.75 -43.11
CA ILE A 67 22.71 23.09 -42.06
C ILE A 67 23.38 23.04 -40.69
N THR A 68 23.29 24.15 -39.97
CA THR A 68 23.85 24.36 -38.63
C THR A 68 22.79 24.49 -37.54
N SER A 69 21.57 24.92 -37.90
CA SER A 69 20.45 25.00 -36.97
C SER A 69 19.10 24.76 -37.64
N ILE A 70 18.20 24.10 -36.90
CA ILE A 70 16.78 23.96 -37.22
C ILE A 70 15.97 24.66 -36.13
N GLY A 71 15.09 25.59 -36.51
CA GLY A 71 14.36 26.46 -35.60
C GLY A 71 13.18 25.80 -34.89
N GLN A 72 12.59 24.76 -35.50
CA GLN A 72 11.54 23.93 -34.90
C GLN A 72 12.00 22.47 -34.86
N ASP A 73 11.19 21.52 -35.32
CA ASP A 73 11.46 20.10 -35.15
C ASP A 73 12.38 19.55 -36.24
N LEU A 74 13.26 18.62 -35.86
CA LEU A 74 13.91 17.68 -36.78
C LEU A 74 13.26 16.31 -36.60
N ILE A 75 12.57 15.85 -37.63
CA ILE A 75 11.89 14.56 -37.65
C ILE A 75 12.56 13.69 -38.72
N ILE A 76 13.15 12.58 -38.31
CA ILE A 76 13.71 11.55 -39.17
C ILE A 76 12.97 10.26 -38.83
N GLY A 77 12.23 9.72 -39.80
CA GLY A 77 11.55 8.47 -39.54
C GLY A 77 11.01 7.75 -40.75
N SER A 78 10.67 6.47 -40.58
CA SER A 78 10.28 5.59 -41.68
C SER A 78 11.34 5.60 -42.81
N THR A 79 12.60 5.41 -42.42
CA THR A 79 13.75 5.30 -43.34
C THR A 79 14.49 3.98 -43.09
N SER A 80 14.13 2.93 -43.83
CA SER A 80 14.68 1.58 -43.62
C SER A 80 16.09 1.34 -44.18
N VAL A 81 16.60 2.20 -45.07
CA VAL A 81 17.93 2.03 -45.71
C VAL A 81 18.96 3.08 -45.33
N LEU A 82 18.57 4.09 -44.53
CA LEU A 82 19.46 5.14 -44.05
C LEU A 82 20.32 4.57 -42.92
N ASN A 83 21.62 4.39 -43.15
CA ASN A 83 22.52 3.70 -42.22
C ASN A 83 23.08 4.59 -41.10
N ASP A 84 23.23 5.88 -41.39
CA ASP A 84 23.70 6.93 -40.49
C ASP A 84 23.10 8.29 -40.91
N LEU A 85 23.47 9.36 -40.20
CA LEU A 85 22.97 10.72 -40.41
C LEU A 85 24.04 11.62 -41.03
N THR A 86 25.04 11.04 -41.71
CA THR A 86 26.10 11.80 -42.42
C THR A 86 25.45 12.78 -43.38
N GLY A 87 25.91 14.03 -43.32
CA GLY A 87 25.24 15.17 -43.94
C GLY A 87 24.53 16.08 -42.95
N LEU A 88 24.38 15.70 -41.68
CA LEU A 88 23.97 16.60 -40.60
C LEU A 88 25.15 17.06 -39.73
N ASP A 89 26.39 16.79 -40.15
CA ASP A 89 27.61 16.93 -39.34
C ASP A 89 27.82 18.30 -38.70
N ASN A 90 27.28 19.36 -39.31
CA ASN A 90 27.38 20.74 -38.84
C ASN A 90 26.19 21.19 -37.98
N LEU A 91 25.15 20.37 -37.84
CA LEU A 91 23.95 20.67 -37.06
C LEU A 91 24.33 20.76 -35.57
N SER A 92 24.18 21.96 -35.03
CA SER A 92 24.54 22.27 -33.65
C SER A 92 23.33 22.54 -32.76
N TYR A 93 22.16 22.81 -33.34
CA TYR A 93 21.00 23.28 -32.60
C TYR A 93 19.67 22.86 -33.23
N VAL A 94 18.74 22.38 -32.39
CA VAL A 94 17.33 22.14 -32.74
C VAL A 94 16.45 22.93 -31.77
N GLY A 95 15.69 23.90 -32.29
CA GLY A 95 14.85 24.81 -31.51
C GLY A 95 13.49 24.23 -31.11
N GLY A 96 13.07 23.12 -31.72
CA GLY A 96 11.94 22.31 -31.29
C GLY A 96 12.40 20.94 -30.83
N ASN A 97 11.72 19.90 -31.31
CA ASN A 97 11.96 18.52 -30.93
C ASN A 97 12.91 17.81 -31.90
N LEU A 98 13.71 16.88 -31.39
CA LEU A 98 14.40 15.89 -32.20
C LEU A 98 13.64 14.57 -32.11
N SER A 99 13.16 14.06 -33.25
CA SER A 99 12.50 12.76 -33.36
C SER A 99 13.23 11.91 -34.37
N ILE A 100 13.87 10.82 -33.92
CA ILE A 100 14.45 9.77 -34.75
C ILE A 100 13.66 8.50 -34.44
N ILE A 101 12.72 8.16 -35.32
CA ILE A 101 11.70 7.14 -35.05
C ILE A 101 11.56 6.17 -36.22
N GLU A 102 11.40 4.88 -35.94
CA GLU A 102 11.16 3.87 -36.99
C GLU A 102 12.25 3.88 -38.10
N THR A 103 13.52 4.11 -37.73
CA THR A 103 14.64 4.09 -38.68
C THR A 103 15.39 2.76 -38.56
N SER A 104 14.80 1.68 -39.09
CA SER A 104 15.33 0.32 -38.90
C SER A 104 16.70 0.06 -39.54
N GLY A 105 17.13 0.87 -40.52
CA GLY A 105 18.47 0.82 -41.09
C GLY A 105 19.55 1.56 -40.28
N LEU A 106 19.14 2.43 -39.34
CA LEU A 106 20.02 3.37 -38.69
C LEU A 106 20.88 2.70 -37.61
N SER A 107 22.12 2.41 -37.96
CA SER A 107 23.09 1.74 -37.09
C SER A 107 23.91 2.69 -36.20
N SER A 108 23.99 3.98 -36.59
CA SER A 108 24.77 5.00 -35.90
C SER A 108 24.11 6.38 -36.04
N LEU A 109 24.28 7.24 -35.03
CA LEU A 109 23.91 8.65 -35.10
C LEU A 109 25.05 9.54 -35.64
N HIS A 110 26.05 8.96 -36.30
CA HIS A 110 27.10 9.73 -36.97
C HIS A 110 26.48 10.78 -37.88
N GLY A 111 26.97 12.02 -37.76
CA GLY A 111 26.33 13.21 -38.32
C GLY A 111 25.72 14.11 -37.24
N LEU A 112 25.36 13.61 -36.06
CA LEU A 112 24.89 14.47 -34.95
C LEU A 112 25.97 14.83 -33.93
N ASN A 113 27.24 14.60 -34.27
CA ASN A 113 28.37 14.80 -33.37
C ASN A 113 28.58 16.26 -32.92
N SER A 114 28.07 17.22 -33.68
CA SER A 114 28.14 18.66 -33.37
C SER A 114 26.92 19.18 -32.62
N LEU A 115 25.89 18.36 -32.40
CA LEU A 115 24.63 18.80 -31.81
C LEU A 115 24.83 19.14 -30.33
N LEU A 116 24.65 20.42 -29.98
CA LEU A 116 24.88 20.94 -28.63
C LEU A 116 23.60 20.99 -27.78
N ALA A 117 22.47 21.33 -28.41
CA ALA A 117 21.23 21.59 -27.70
C ALA A 117 19.97 21.26 -28.51
N ILE A 118 18.97 20.74 -27.79
CA ILE A 118 17.60 20.54 -28.25
C ILE A 118 16.68 21.28 -27.25
N GLN A 119 15.88 22.25 -27.70
CA GLN A 119 14.99 22.98 -26.79
C GLN A 119 13.74 22.17 -26.39
N GLY A 120 13.24 21.32 -27.27
CA GLY A 120 12.11 20.44 -27.01
C GLY A 120 12.52 19.11 -26.41
N TYR A 121 11.79 18.05 -26.76
CA TYR A 121 12.16 16.68 -26.41
C TYR A 121 13.16 16.08 -27.40
N ALA A 122 13.90 15.07 -26.94
CA ALA A 122 14.70 14.19 -27.79
C ALA A 122 14.10 12.79 -27.76
N ARG A 123 13.77 12.22 -28.92
CA ARG A 123 13.08 10.94 -29.05
C ARG A 123 13.81 10.00 -30.00
N PHE A 124 14.20 8.84 -29.49
CA PHE A 124 14.87 7.76 -30.21
C PHE A 124 14.05 6.48 -30.01
N ASP A 125 13.06 6.27 -30.88
CA ASP A 125 12.13 5.15 -30.73
C ASP A 125 12.14 4.21 -31.93
N TYR A 126 12.03 2.89 -31.70
CA TYR A 126 11.92 1.90 -32.77
C TYR A 126 13.09 1.93 -33.79
N ASN A 127 14.31 2.22 -33.33
CA ASN A 127 15.52 2.21 -34.16
C ASN A 127 16.26 0.89 -33.96
N GLU A 128 15.74 -0.18 -34.57
CA GLU A 128 16.12 -1.56 -34.25
C GLU A 128 17.62 -1.85 -34.39
N THR A 129 18.32 -1.25 -35.35
CA THR A 129 19.77 -1.50 -35.58
C THR A 129 20.69 -0.56 -34.80
N LEU A 130 20.15 0.46 -34.15
CA LEU A 130 20.94 1.43 -33.41
C LEU A 130 21.54 0.78 -32.16
N THR A 131 22.87 0.82 -32.05
CA THR A 131 23.59 0.12 -30.96
C THR A 131 24.03 1.03 -29.82
N SER A 132 24.17 2.34 -30.08
CA SER A 132 24.56 3.34 -29.09
C SER A 132 24.08 4.75 -29.48
N LEU A 133 23.96 5.64 -28.49
CA LEU A 133 23.77 7.09 -28.70
C LEU A 133 25.06 7.90 -28.45
N SER A 134 26.23 7.24 -28.38
CA SER A 134 27.53 7.84 -28.03
C SER A 134 27.97 9.02 -28.90
N GLU A 135 27.47 9.06 -30.13
CA GLU A 135 27.74 10.09 -31.12
C GLU A 135 27.10 11.43 -30.74
N LEU A 136 26.16 11.45 -29.79
CA LEU A 136 25.59 12.67 -29.20
C LEU A 136 26.42 13.22 -28.02
N SER A 137 27.73 12.94 -27.98
CA SER A 137 28.59 13.33 -26.86
C SER A 137 28.78 14.83 -26.66
N SER A 138 28.44 15.65 -27.66
CA SER A 138 28.42 17.11 -27.56
C SER A 138 27.10 17.66 -27.00
N LEU A 139 26.05 16.83 -26.89
CA LEU A 139 24.72 17.26 -26.46
C LEU A 139 24.73 17.54 -24.95
N THR A 140 24.48 18.81 -24.61
CA THR A 140 24.54 19.31 -23.22
C THR A 140 23.17 19.66 -22.65
N SER A 141 22.15 19.83 -23.49
CA SER A 141 20.80 20.16 -23.02
C SER A 141 19.70 19.57 -23.90
N VAL A 142 18.71 18.97 -23.24
CA VAL A 142 17.39 18.64 -23.78
C VAL A 142 16.39 19.38 -22.90
N GLY A 143 15.63 20.31 -23.47
CA GLY A 143 14.79 21.22 -22.69
C GLY A 143 13.52 20.59 -22.12
N GLN A 144 13.12 19.42 -22.62
CA GLN A 144 11.96 18.66 -22.13
C GLN A 144 12.34 17.20 -21.84
N THR A 145 11.67 16.26 -22.50
CA THR A 145 11.76 14.83 -22.24
C THR A 145 12.84 14.14 -23.09
N LEU A 146 13.52 13.15 -22.50
CA LEU A 146 14.33 12.19 -23.23
C LEU A 146 13.56 10.87 -23.36
N TYR A 147 13.18 10.50 -24.58
CA TYR A 147 12.55 9.22 -24.93
C TYR A 147 13.56 8.33 -25.64
N ILE A 148 13.81 7.15 -25.10
CA ILE A 148 14.67 6.13 -25.70
C ILE A 148 13.93 4.81 -25.55
N ASN A 149 13.11 4.46 -26.55
CA ASN A 149 12.21 3.32 -26.41
C ASN A 149 12.28 2.34 -27.57
N PHE A 150 12.06 1.05 -27.31
CA PHE A 150 11.92 0.04 -28.35
C PHE A 150 13.14 -0.07 -29.29
N ASN A 151 14.36 0.21 -28.82
CA ASN A 151 15.58 0.05 -29.61
C ASN A 151 16.20 -1.32 -29.31
N THR A 152 15.90 -2.30 -30.15
CA THR A 152 16.17 -3.72 -29.87
C THR A 152 17.65 -4.08 -29.74
N ASN A 153 18.56 -3.35 -30.40
CA ASN A 153 20.00 -3.56 -30.31
C ASN A 153 20.76 -2.49 -29.50
N LEU A 154 20.06 -1.52 -28.91
CA LEU A 154 20.69 -0.46 -28.14
C LEU A 154 21.28 -1.06 -26.86
N SER A 155 22.61 -1.05 -26.77
CA SER A 155 23.35 -1.67 -25.66
C SER A 155 23.92 -0.67 -24.67
N SER A 156 24.03 0.59 -25.08
CA SER A 156 24.59 1.67 -24.27
C SER A 156 23.97 3.00 -24.64
N ILE A 157 23.62 3.80 -23.63
CA ILE A 157 23.23 5.20 -23.81
C ILE A 157 24.42 6.00 -24.39
N GLY A 158 25.66 5.67 -24.03
CA GLY A 158 26.85 6.42 -24.46
C GLY A 158 27.03 7.72 -23.69
N MET A 159 28.14 8.44 -23.90
CA MET A 159 28.51 9.63 -23.12
C MET A 159 27.63 10.84 -23.44
N PHE A 160 26.36 10.86 -22.99
CA PHE A 160 25.64 12.12 -22.89
C PHE A 160 26.37 13.06 -21.94
N ASN A 161 26.31 14.34 -22.25
CA ASN A 161 26.84 15.38 -21.38
C ASN A 161 25.70 16.28 -20.91
N LEU A 162 24.48 15.73 -20.81
CA LEU A 162 23.26 16.44 -20.41
C LEU A 162 23.42 16.96 -18.99
N GLU A 163 23.57 18.27 -18.85
CA GLU A 163 23.83 18.89 -17.55
C GLU A 163 22.55 19.39 -16.89
N GLY A 164 22.42 19.14 -15.59
CA GLY A 164 21.39 19.74 -14.76
C GLY A 164 20.07 19.00 -14.82
N ASN A 165 19.01 19.68 -15.26
CA ASN A 165 17.64 19.21 -15.13
C ASN A 165 17.05 18.84 -16.49
N ILE A 166 16.35 17.71 -16.55
CA ILE A 166 15.47 17.35 -17.67
C ILE A 166 14.04 17.23 -17.16
N GLN A 167 13.06 17.35 -18.05
CA GLN A 167 11.66 17.24 -17.64
C GLN A 167 11.32 15.80 -17.26
N SER A 168 11.51 14.87 -18.19
CA SER A 168 11.22 13.45 -17.98
C SER A 168 12.24 12.57 -18.68
N LEU A 169 12.40 11.34 -18.20
CA LEU A 169 13.23 10.29 -18.77
C LEU A 169 12.38 9.05 -19.01
N TYR A 170 12.25 8.61 -20.26
CA TYR A 170 11.60 7.36 -20.62
C TYR A 170 12.62 6.45 -21.29
N LEU A 171 12.94 5.35 -20.60
CA LEU A 171 13.84 4.27 -21.01
C LEU A 171 13.05 2.97 -21.01
N GLU A 172 12.32 2.71 -22.10
CA GLU A 172 11.40 1.58 -22.20
C GLU A 172 11.79 0.57 -23.27
N SER A 173 11.74 -0.73 -22.97
CA SER A 173 11.85 -1.77 -23.99
C SER A 173 13.14 -1.71 -24.82
N ASN A 174 14.30 -1.46 -24.18
CA ASN A 174 15.62 -1.57 -24.82
C ASN A 174 16.32 -2.86 -24.31
N PRO A 175 16.01 -4.03 -24.89
CA PRO A 175 16.35 -5.33 -24.31
C PRO A 175 17.86 -5.63 -24.23
N GLN A 176 18.71 -4.89 -24.94
CA GLN A 176 20.17 -5.05 -24.90
C GLN A 176 20.87 -4.00 -24.00
N LEU A 177 20.13 -3.03 -23.46
CA LEU A 177 20.71 -1.92 -22.69
C LEU A 177 21.29 -2.45 -21.38
N LEU A 178 22.58 -2.22 -21.14
CA LEU A 178 23.29 -2.81 -20.00
C LEU A 178 23.32 -1.93 -18.75
N ASN A 179 23.44 -0.62 -18.94
CA ASN A 179 23.53 0.40 -17.88
C ASN A 179 23.15 1.78 -18.43
N LEU A 180 23.18 2.80 -17.57
CA LEU A 180 22.78 4.18 -17.88
C LEU A 180 23.97 5.14 -17.96
N ILE A 181 25.20 4.62 -18.10
CA ILE A 181 26.42 5.43 -18.21
C ILE A 181 26.25 6.40 -19.38
N GLY A 182 26.52 7.67 -19.12
CA GLY A 182 26.10 8.80 -19.95
C GLY A 182 25.19 9.79 -19.25
N LEU A 183 24.39 9.34 -18.29
CA LEU A 183 23.41 10.21 -17.63
C LEU A 183 23.97 10.90 -16.36
N GLU A 184 25.28 10.84 -16.13
CA GLU A 184 25.90 11.20 -14.83
C GLU A 184 25.74 12.66 -14.47
N LYS A 185 25.48 13.54 -15.43
CA LYS A 185 25.35 14.98 -15.18
C LYS A 185 23.91 15.42 -14.93
N ILE A 186 22.95 14.52 -15.02
CA ILE A 186 21.57 14.80 -14.64
C ILE A 186 21.50 14.84 -13.11
N THR A 187 21.06 15.98 -12.59
CA THR A 187 20.88 16.21 -11.15
C THR A 187 19.43 16.18 -10.73
N SER A 188 18.48 16.46 -11.63
CA SER A 188 17.05 16.38 -11.34
C SER A 188 16.26 15.97 -12.57
N ILE A 189 15.20 15.20 -12.34
CA ILE A 189 14.13 14.97 -13.32
C ILE A 189 12.90 15.67 -12.75
N THR A 190 12.36 16.70 -13.41
CA THR A 190 11.32 17.55 -12.80
C THR A 190 9.93 16.94 -12.82
N GLU A 191 9.73 15.90 -13.64
CA GLU A 191 8.51 15.12 -13.71
C GLU A 191 8.89 13.64 -13.56
N ASP A 192 8.80 12.86 -14.64
CA ASP A 192 8.71 11.41 -14.60
C ASP A 192 10.02 10.73 -15.03
N ALA A 193 10.43 9.70 -14.29
CA ALA A 193 11.57 8.84 -14.61
C ALA A 193 11.09 7.37 -14.73
N TYR A 194 11.01 6.87 -15.97
CA TYR A 194 10.53 5.54 -16.30
C TYR A 194 11.68 4.70 -16.85
N ILE A 195 12.07 3.67 -16.11
CA ILE A 195 13.11 2.71 -16.47
C ILE A 195 12.46 1.33 -16.48
N VAL A 196 11.95 0.95 -17.65
CA VAL A 196 10.93 -0.09 -17.77
C VAL A 196 11.27 -1.09 -18.87
N ASP A 197 11.07 -2.39 -18.61
CA ASP A 197 11.13 -3.43 -19.65
C ASP A 197 12.52 -3.53 -20.36
N ASN A 198 13.62 -3.23 -19.66
CA ASN A 198 14.98 -3.36 -20.21
C ASN A 198 15.62 -4.69 -19.77
N ALA A 199 15.42 -5.73 -20.58
CA ALA A 199 15.73 -7.12 -20.24
C ALA A 199 17.21 -7.42 -19.88
N SER A 200 18.16 -6.58 -20.31
CA SER A 200 19.59 -6.73 -20.00
C SER A 200 20.13 -5.68 -19.02
N LEU A 201 19.28 -4.78 -18.51
CA LEU A 201 19.72 -3.68 -17.66
C LEU A 201 20.13 -4.22 -16.29
N ALA A 202 21.44 -4.25 -16.05
CA ALA A 202 22.03 -4.83 -14.85
C ALA A 202 22.42 -3.79 -13.81
N SER A 203 22.42 -2.50 -14.16
CA SER A 203 22.83 -1.42 -13.27
C SER A 203 22.22 -0.08 -13.64
N LEU A 204 21.92 0.75 -12.64
CA LEU A 204 21.49 2.14 -12.81
C LEU A 204 22.65 3.13 -12.77
N MET A 205 23.90 2.64 -12.73
CA MET A 205 25.09 3.47 -12.88
C MET A 205 24.94 4.38 -14.09
N GLY A 206 25.13 5.67 -13.86
CA GLY A 206 24.68 6.71 -14.76
C GLY A 206 23.81 7.74 -14.05
N LEU A 207 22.96 7.32 -13.12
CA LEU A 207 22.10 8.26 -12.36
C LEU A 207 22.72 8.76 -11.06
N ASN A 208 24.03 8.55 -10.86
CA ASN A 208 24.68 8.69 -9.55
C ASN A 208 24.59 10.10 -8.93
N ASN A 209 24.29 11.13 -9.72
CA ASN A 209 24.12 12.50 -9.24
C ASN A 209 22.66 12.97 -9.22
N LEU A 210 21.71 12.09 -9.53
CA LEU A 210 20.28 12.38 -9.46
C LEU A 210 19.89 12.63 -8.00
N ASP A 211 19.48 13.85 -7.68
CA ASP A 211 19.12 14.31 -6.34
C ASP A 211 17.60 14.25 -6.11
N SER A 212 16.80 14.51 -7.16
CA SER A 212 15.33 14.55 -7.06
C SER A 212 14.60 14.07 -8.32
N VAL A 213 13.45 13.43 -8.11
CA VAL A 213 12.44 13.15 -9.14
C VAL A 213 11.14 13.86 -8.76
N GLY A 214 10.66 14.72 -9.65
CA GLY A 214 9.60 15.67 -9.38
C GLY A 214 8.17 15.13 -9.48
N PHE A 215 7.96 13.99 -10.14
CA PHE A 215 6.73 13.19 -10.10
C PHE A 215 7.07 11.72 -9.79
N ALA A 216 6.95 10.80 -10.74
CA ALA A 216 7.10 9.37 -10.50
C ALA A 216 8.49 8.84 -10.90
N LEU A 217 9.12 8.05 -10.03
CA LEU A 217 10.23 7.17 -10.38
C LEU A 217 9.71 5.73 -10.47
N THR A 218 9.69 5.17 -11.68
CA THR A 218 9.26 3.79 -11.95
C THR A 218 10.41 2.95 -12.46
N ILE A 219 10.77 1.91 -11.71
CA ILE A 219 11.80 0.91 -12.05
C ILE A 219 11.11 -0.44 -12.12
N ARG A 220 10.80 -0.89 -13.34
CA ARG A 220 9.97 -2.08 -13.55
C ARG A 220 10.51 -3.01 -14.62
N ASN A 221 10.43 -4.32 -14.41
CA ASN A 221 10.81 -5.32 -15.41
C ASN A 221 12.25 -5.15 -15.92
N ASN A 222 13.22 -5.02 -15.02
CA ASN A 222 14.65 -5.05 -15.32
C ASN A 222 15.28 -6.29 -14.61
N PRO A 223 15.07 -7.52 -15.12
CA PRO A 223 15.35 -8.75 -14.38
C PRO A 223 16.80 -8.91 -13.88
N PRO A 224 17.86 -8.49 -14.61
CA PRO A 224 19.23 -8.62 -14.14
C PRO A 224 19.63 -7.67 -13.01
N LEU A 225 18.84 -6.63 -12.73
CA LEU A 225 19.17 -5.62 -11.73
C LEU A 225 19.19 -6.24 -10.32
N GLN A 226 20.33 -6.16 -9.62
CA GLN A 226 20.51 -6.79 -8.30
C GLN A 226 20.29 -5.84 -7.12
N ASN A 227 20.53 -4.56 -7.34
CA ASN A 227 20.32 -3.45 -6.40
C ASN A 227 20.07 -2.16 -7.21
N LEU A 228 19.92 -1.03 -6.52
CA LEU A 228 19.65 0.28 -7.11
C LEU A 228 20.88 1.19 -7.10
N GLU A 229 22.09 0.61 -7.03
CA GLU A 229 23.33 1.39 -7.17
C GLU A 229 23.30 2.17 -8.48
N GLY A 230 23.54 3.48 -8.34
CA GLY A 230 23.16 4.44 -9.36
C GLY A 230 22.26 5.54 -8.80
N LEU A 231 21.47 5.27 -7.75
CA LEU A 231 20.57 6.27 -7.16
C LEU A 231 21.08 6.87 -5.84
N ASN A 232 22.36 6.67 -5.52
CA ASN A 232 22.93 6.92 -4.18
C ASN A 232 22.73 8.35 -3.63
N ASN A 233 22.51 9.33 -4.52
CA ASN A 233 22.28 10.73 -4.17
C ASN A 233 20.80 11.14 -4.18
N LEU A 234 19.88 10.25 -4.57
CA LEU A 234 18.46 10.55 -4.66
C LEU A 234 17.90 10.79 -3.26
N ARG A 235 17.41 12.01 -3.01
CA ARG A 235 16.91 12.44 -1.69
C ARG A 235 15.40 12.47 -1.59
N VAL A 236 14.73 12.79 -2.70
CA VAL A 236 13.30 13.03 -2.76
C VAL A 236 12.70 12.45 -4.03
N VAL A 237 11.57 11.77 -3.86
CA VAL A 237 10.61 11.50 -4.93
C VAL A 237 9.31 12.20 -4.56
N GLU A 238 8.93 13.20 -5.34
CA GLU A 238 7.81 14.08 -5.00
C GLU A 238 6.45 13.39 -5.11
N LEU A 239 6.28 12.38 -5.96
CA LEU A 239 5.03 11.60 -6.01
C LEU A 239 5.31 10.12 -5.73
N PHE A 240 5.41 9.31 -6.78
CA PHE A 240 5.36 7.86 -6.66
C PHE A 240 6.74 7.25 -6.84
N LEU A 241 7.18 6.40 -5.91
CA LEU A 241 8.30 5.49 -6.14
C LEU A 241 7.75 4.09 -6.38
N THR A 242 7.91 3.56 -7.59
CA THR A 242 7.48 2.21 -7.95
C THR A 242 8.67 1.34 -8.31
N ILE A 243 8.92 0.29 -7.52
CA ILE A 243 9.94 -0.71 -7.77
C ILE A 243 9.24 -2.05 -7.91
N SER A 244 9.16 -2.59 -9.13
CA SER A 244 8.40 -3.82 -9.34
C SER A 244 8.92 -4.78 -10.39
N ASN A 245 8.66 -6.07 -10.21
CA ASN A 245 8.99 -7.10 -11.20
C ASN A 245 10.47 -7.12 -11.62
N ASN A 246 11.39 -6.79 -10.70
CA ASN A 246 12.83 -6.92 -10.93
C ASN A 246 13.30 -8.24 -10.31
N GLU A 247 13.34 -9.30 -11.11
CA GLU A 247 13.47 -10.70 -10.65
C GLU A 247 14.68 -10.94 -9.73
N ASN A 248 15.86 -10.39 -10.06
CA ASN A 248 17.08 -10.57 -9.28
C ASN A 248 17.34 -9.46 -8.25
N LEU A 249 16.42 -8.49 -8.10
CA LEU A 249 16.60 -7.38 -7.16
C LEU A 249 16.56 -7.93 -5.74
N SER A 250 17.69 -7.90 -5.05
CA SER A 250 17.87 -8.56 -3.74
C SER A 250 17.95 -7.58 -2.57
N SER A 251 18.25 -6.31 -2.86
CA SER A 251 18.24 -5.20 -1.91
C SER A 251 17.88 -3.90 -2.61
N LEU A 252 17.56 -2.87 -1.83
CA LEU A 252 17.35 -1.50 -2.30
C LEU A 252 18.59 -0.62 -2.13
N THR A 253 19.77 -1.23 -1.92
CA THR A 253 21.06 -0.54 -1.84
C THR A 253 21.20 0.44 -3.00
N GLY A 254 21.61 1.66 -2.72
CA GLY A 254 21.58 2.79 -3.64
C GLY A 254 20.49 3.81 -3.33
N LEU A 255 19.57 3.56 -2.40
CA LEU A 255 18.56 4.55 -1.95
C LEU A 255 18.88 5.18 -0.60
N GLU A 256 20.10 5.06 -0.08
CA GLU A 256 20.44 5.42 1.32
C GLU A 256 20.22 6.91 1.64
N SER A 257 20.27 7.77 0.62
CA SER A 257 20.02 9.21 0.76
C SER A 257 18.53 9.58 0.69
N LEU A 258 17.66 8.65 0.28
CA LEU A 258 16.24 8.89 0.08
C LEU A 258 15.59 9.13 1.43
N SER A 259 15.10 10.34 1.64
CA SER A 259 14.60 10.79 2.93
C SER A 259 13.10 11.00 2.96
N THR A 260 12.48 11.25 1.80
CA THR A 260 11.06 11.58 1.71
C THR A 260 10.47 11.11 0.38
N ILE A 261 9.25 10.57 0.47
CA ILE A 261 8.36 10.32 -0.65
C ILE A 261 7.05 11.05 -0.36
N HIS A 262 6.67 12.10 -1.11
CA HIS A 262 5.45 12.87 -0.78
C HIS A 262 4.15 12.22 -1.31
N TYR A 263 4.21 11.02 -1.88
CA TYR A 263 3.02 10.22 -2.15
C TYR A 263 3.23 8.74 -1.80
N THR A 264 3.08 7.82 -2.74
CA THR A 264 3.03 6.37 -2.45
C THR A 264 4.34 5.68 -2.81
N LEU A 265 4.81 4.81 -1.91
CA LEU A 265 5.88 3.86 -2.15
C LEU A 265 5.29 2.48 -2.50
N TYR A 266 5.55 2.02 -3.72
CA TYR A 266 5.18 0.69 -4.20
C TYR A 266 6.42 -0.20 -4.35
N ILE A 267 6.48 -1.29 -3.58
CA ILE A 267 7.50 -2.34 -3.70
C ILE A 267 6.78 -3.66 -3.99
N LEU A 268 6.70 -4.03 -5.26
CA LEU A 268 5.77 -5.07 -5.72
C LEU A 268 6.48 -6.16 -6.53
N ASN A 269 6.23 -7.43 -6.24
CA ASN A 269 6.67 -8.54 -7.10
C ASN A 269 8.19 -8.56 -7.38
N ASN A 270 9.04 -8.29 -6.38
CA ASN A 270 10.49 -8.47 -6.50
C ASN A 270 10.91 -9.75 -5.76
N PRO A 271 10.85 -10.93 -6.40
CA PRO A 271 10.89 -12.21 -5.69
C PRO A 271 12.21 -12.53 -4.99
N SER A 272 13.32 -11.89 -5.40
CA SER A 272 14.63 -12.04 -4.73
C SER A 272 14.86 -11.03 -3.60
N LEU A 273 13.97 -10.04 -3.43
CA LEU A 273 14.15 -8.96 -2.46
C LEU A 273 13.96 -9.52 -1.06
N SER A 274 15.05 -9.57 -0.30
CA SER A 274 15.08 -10.22 1.02
C SER A 274 15.02 -9.23 2.19
N HIS A 275 15.43 -7.99 1.95
CA HIS A 275 15.46 -6.89 2.91
C HIS A 275 15.21 -5.56 2.18
N LEU A 276 14.79 -4.54 2.93
CA LEU A 276 14.60 -3.17 2.43
C LEU A 276 15.82 -2.28 2.68
N THR A 277 16.96 -2.88 3.04
CA THR A 277 18.25 -2.19 3.17
C THR A 277 18.50 -1.30 1.96
N GLY A 278 18.77 -0.04 2.24
CA GLY A 278 18.74 1.05 1.27
C GLY A 278 17.73 2.13 1.65
N LEU A 279 16.63 1.79 2.31
CA LEU A 279 15.63 2.76 2.75
C LEU A 279 15.88 3.35 4.15
N THR A 280 17.02 3.07 4.77
CA THR A 280 17.28 3.48 6.17
C THR A 280 17.27 4.99 6.37
N GLY A 281 17.45 5.78 5.30
CA GLY A 281 17.31 7.23 5.32
C GLY A 281 15.86 7.73 5.28
N LEU A 282 14.89 6.87 4.95
CA LEU A 282 13.51 7.24 4.67
C LEU A 282 12.76 7.53 5.97
N ASN A 283 12.40 8.80 6.18
CA ASN A 283 11.74 9.24 7.41
C ASN A 283 10.23 9.41 7.24
N ASN A 284 9.78 9.66 6.01
CA ASN A 284 8.43 10.13 5.75
C ASN A 284 7.88 9.63 4.41
N ILE A 285 6.64 9.16 4.45
CA ILE A 285 5.81 8.85 3.29
C ILE A 285 4.46 9.58 3.47
N ASP A 286 4.15 10.59 2.64
CA ASP A 286 2.94 11.41 2.81
C ASP A 286 1.66 10.73 2.29
N ALA A 287 1.74 9.54 1.72
CA ALA A 287 0.55 8.75 1.39
C ALA A 287 0.69 7.30 1.86
N ASP A 288 0.73 6.37 0.91
CA ASP A 288 0.61 4.95 1.19
C ASP A 288 1.98 4.24 1.12
N LEU A 289 2.14 3.20 1.95
CA LEU A 289 3.25 2.24 1.85
C LEU A 289 2.67 0.89 1.43
N ASP A 290 3.01 0.46 0.23
CA ASP A 290 2.48 -0.74 -0.41
C ASP A 290 3.60 -1.74 -0.73
N ILE A 291 3.67 -2.83 0.05
CA ILE A 291 4.68 -3.89 -0.06
C ILE A 291 4.00 -5.22 -0.38
N TYR A 292 4.06 -5.65 -1.64
CA TYR A 292 3.33 -6.82 -2.12
C TYR A 292 4.21 -7.85 -2.82
N ASP A 293 3.94 -9.13 -2.57
CA ASP A 293 4.48 -10.26 -3.34
C ASP A 293 6.02 -10.28 -3.46
N ASN A 294 6.74 -9.77 -2.46
CA ASN A 294 8.20 -9.89 -2.35
C ASN A 294 8.51 -11.16 -1.56
N ILE A 295 8.38 -12.32 -2.22
CA ILE A 295 8.31 -13.63 -1.56
C ILE A 295 9.53 -13.98 -0.69
N ALA A 296 10.71 -13.40 -0.94
CA ALA A 296 11.93 -13.64 -0.16
C ALA A 296 12.11 -12.66 1.02
N LEU A 297 11.25 -11.65 1.16
CA LEU A 297 11.35 -10.61 2.18
C LEU A 297 11.15 -11.22 3.57
N ILE A 298 12.13 -11.08 4.46
CA ILE A 298 12.15 -11.75 5.79
C ILE A 298 11.55 -10.86 6.89
N ASP A 299 11.82 -9.56 6.79
CA ASP A 299 11.38 -8.49 7.68
C ASP A 299 11.38 -7.16 6.89
N LEU A 300 11.12 -6.05 7.58
CA LEU A 300 11.07 -4.70 6.99
C LEU A 300 12.29 -3.86 7.39
N THR A 301 13.39 -4.52 7.82
CA THR A 301 14.68 -3.88 8.10
C THR A 301 15.08 -3.04 6.89
N GLY A 302 15.42 -1.78 7.15
CA GLY A 302 15.49 -0.71 6.17
C GLY A 302 14.49 0.40 6.40
N LEU A 303 13.38 0.19 7.11
CA LEU A 303 12.37 1.22 7.39
C LEU A 303 12.44 1.83 8.81
N GLU A 304 13.52 1.57 9.56
CA GLU A 304 13.58 1.82 11.01
C GLU A 304 13.37 3.29 11.39
N ASN A 305 13.63 4.21 10.46
CA ASN A 305 13.49 5.65 10.67
C ASN A 305 12.15 6.21 10.15
N LEU A 306 11.28 5.37 9.57
CA LEU A 306 9.97 5.78 9.08
C LEU A 306 9.08 6.13 10.27
N MET A 307 8.90 7.43 10.52
CA MET A 307 8.13 7.92 11.67
C MET A 307 6.64 8.07 11.37
N TYR A 308 6.31 8.39 10.12
CA TYR A 308 4.95 8.67 9.68
C TYR A 308 4.69 8.09 8.30
N THR A 309 3.53 7.44 8.16
CA THR A 309 2.83 7.33 6.88
C THR A 309 1.50 8.05 7.01
N THR A 310 1.24 9.01 6.13
CA THR A 310 0.08 9.88 6.25
C THR A 310 -1.22 9.19 5.82
N LYS A 311 -1.20 8.03 5.15
CA LYS A 311 -2.43 7.31 4.78
C LYS A 311 -2.42 5.86 5.23
N SER A 312 -2.20 4.93 4.31
CA SER A 312 -2.36 3.49 4.59
C SER A 312 -1.04 2.75 4.51
N ILE A 313 -0.95 1.64 5.25
CA ILE A 313 0.09 0.64 5.07
C ILE A 313 -0.57 -0.65 4.61
N THR A 314 -0.14 -1.17 3.47
CA THR A 314 -0.51 -2.52 3.05
C THR A 314 0.71 -3.40 2.83
N ILE A 315 0.74 -4.52 3.53
CA ILE A 315 1.80 -5.52 3.47
C ILE A 315 1.15 -6.86 3.15
N ALA A 316 1.35 -7.36 1.93
CA ALA A 316 0.66 -8.56 1.48
C ALA A 316 1.47 -9.53 0.64
N GLY A 317 1.20 -10.83 0.79
CA GLY A 317 1.81 -11.87 -0.04
C GLY A 317 3.33 -12.02 0.11
N ASN A 318 3.92 -11.43 1.16
CA ASN A 318 5.35 -11.55 1.45
C ASN A 318 5.58 -12.86 2.23
N ASN A 319 5.60 -13.97 1.51
CA ASN A 319 5.46 -15.30 2.11
C ASN A 319 6.52 -15.69 3.15
N THR A 320 7.74 -15.13 3.07
CA THR A 320 8.83 -15.38 4.03
C THR A 320 8.82 -14.40 5.21
N LEU A 321 8.01 -13.35 5.14
CA LEU A 321 7.96 -12.28 6.13
C LEU A 321 7.54 -12.85 7.47
N SER A 322 8.41 -12.76 8.47
CA SER A 322 8.23 -13.39 9.78
C SER A 322 7.85 -12.41 10.89
N SER A 323 8.18 -11.13 10.71
CA SER A 323 7.82 -10.02 11.58
C SER A 323 7.73 -8.72 10.78
N LEU A 324 7.21 -7.66 11.40
CA LEU A 324 7.18 -6.30 10.85
C LEU A 324 8.35 -5.44 11.38
N THR A 325 9.38 -6.09 11.93
CA THR A 325 10.62 -5.44 12.41
C THR A 325 11.14 -4.50 11.33
N GLY A 326 11.45 -3.27 11.70
CA GLY A 326 11.71 -2.16 10.80
C GLY A 326 10.65 -1.06 10.84
N LEU A 327 9.47 -1.30 11.44
CA LEU A 327 8.42 -0.28 11.55
C LEU A 327 8.34 0.40 12.92
N GLU A 328 9.32 0.17 13.80
CA GLU A 328 9.24 0.53 15.22
C GLU A 328 9.06 2.04 15.47
N SER A 329 9.47 2.88 14.53
CA SER A 329 9.34 4.34 14.64
C SER A 329 7.94 4.86 14.30
N LEU A 330 7.05 4.04 13.74
CA LEU A 330 5.70 4.44 13.40
C LEU A 330 4.86 4.68 14.64
N THR A 331 4.23 5.86 14.69
CA THR A 331 3.37 6.27 15.81
C THR A 331 1.92 6.49 15.42
N HIS A 332 1.65 6.87 14.17
CA HIS A 332 0.33 7.29 13.71
C HIS A 332 0.04 6.82 12.28
N ILE A 333 -1.21 6.42 12.02
CA ILE A 333 -1.73 6.06 10.69
C ILE A 333 -3.11 6.72 10.49
N GLU A 334 -3.24 7.60 9.48
CA GLU A 334 -4.50 8.35 9.26
C GLU A 334 -5.57 7.55 8.52
N GLN A 335 -5.21 6.44 7.87
CA GLN A 335 -6.17 5.57 7.20
C GLN A 335 -6.00 4.14 7.69
N HIS A 336 -5.67 3.20 6.82
CA HIS A 336 -5.84 1.78 7.11
C HIS A 336 -4.49 1.08 7.27
N ILE A 337 -4.42 0.10 8.18
CA ILE A 337 -3.37 -0.92 8.18
C ILE A 337 -3.98 -2.20 7.64
N ASN A 338 -3.38 -2.75 6.59
CA ASN A 338 -3.77 -4.00 5.96
C ASN A 338 -2.57 -4.96 5.95
N ILE A 339 -2.57 -5.97 6.81
CA ILE A 339 -1.55 -7.02 6.83
C ILE A 339 -2.22 -8.32 6.40
N LEU A 340 -1.91 -8.80 5.19
CA LEU A 340 -2.65 -9.94 4.64
C LEU A 340 -1.85 -10.95 3.83
N ASN A 341 -2.20 -12.23 3.94
CA ASN A 341 -1.54 -13.31 3.19
C ASN A 341 -0.01 -13.40 3.41
N ASN A 342 0.51 -13.00 4.56
CA ASN A 342 1.93 -13.19 4.91
C ASN A 342 2.06 -14.51 5.68
N ILE A 343 2.23 -15.61 4.94
CA ILE A 343 2.03 -16.96 5.48
C ILE A 343 3.00 -17.38 6.58
N SER A 344 4.19 -16.76 6.67
CA SER A 344 5.20 -17.01 7.71
C SER A 344 5.20 -15.98 8.84
N LEU A 345 4.29 -14.99 8.82
CA LEU A 345 4.26 -13.92 9.82
C LEU A 345 3.80 -14.51 11.16
N THR A 346 4.68 -14.48 12.17
CA THR A 346 4.40 -15.08 13.50
C THR A 346 4.03 -14.05 14.56
N SER A 347 4.37 -12.79 14.34
CA SER A 347 4.10 -11.66 15.25
C SER A 347 3.89 -10.35 14.48
N LEU A 348 3.33 -9.35 15.16
CA LEU A 348 3.21 -7.97 14.66
C LEU A 348 4.33 -7.05 15.19
N ASN A 349 5.46 -7.63 15.63
CA ASN A 349 6.59 -6.87 16.18
C ASN A 349 7.05 -5.86 15.13
N GLY A 350 7.33 -4.64 15.54
CA GLY A 350 7.51 -3.47 14.68
C GLY A 350 6.37 -2.46 14.80
N LEU A 351 5.21 -2.81 15.35
CA LEU A 351 4.07 -1.89 15.51
C LEU A 351 3.84 -1.43 16.96
N GLU A 352 4.81 -1.63 17.85
CA GLU A 352 4.70 -1.41 19.30
C GLU A 352 4.29 0.03 19.67
N ASN A 353 4.74 1.01 18.87
CA ASN A 353 4.66 2.43 19.21
C ASN A 353 3.46 3.15 18.56
N LEU A 354 2.56 2.42 17.89
CA LEU A 354 1.33 2.99 17.38
C LEU A 354 0.45 3.51 18.52
N ASP A 355 -0.03 4.76 18.42
CA ASP A 355 -0.94 5.38 19.39
C ASP A 355 -2.41 5.41 18.92
N THR A 356 -2.62 5.59 17.61
CA THR A 356 -3.93 5.84 17.00
C THR A 356 -3.91 5.34 15.56
N ILE A 357 -4.99 4.65 15.18
CA ILE A 357 -5.29 4.30 13.79
C ILE A 357 -6.65 4.93 13.47
N VAL A 358 -6.70 5.83 12.50
CA VAL A 358 -7.95 6.53 12.18
C VAL A 358 -8.87 5.67 11.29
N GLY A 359 -8.32 4.86 10.41
CA GLY A 359 -9.08 3.88 9.63
C GLY A 359 -9.11 2.50 10.29
N ASN A 360 -9.17 1.49 9.44
CA ASN A 360 -9.31 0.09 9.83
C ASN A 360 -7.95 -0.55 10.12
N PHE A 361 -7.93 -1.48 11.05
CA PHE A 361 -6.79 -2.34 11.31
C PHE A 361 -7.16 -3.78 10.95
N ASN A 362 -6.73 -4.20 9.76
CA ASN A 362 -7.09 -5.48 9.16
C ASN A 362 -5.87 -6.43 9.18
N ILE A 363 -6.00 -7.55 9.89
CA ILE A 363 -5.04 -8.64 9.93
C ILE A 363 -5.71 -9.88 9.33
N LEU A 364 -5.45 -10.16 8.05
CA LEU A 364 -6.22 -11.13 7.27
C LEU A 364 -5.33 -12.25 6.71
N TYR A 365 -5.68 -13.51 6.95
CA TYR A 365 -5.02 -14.66 6.34
C TYR A 365 -3.50 -14.71 6.61
N ASN A 366 -3.07 -14.46 7.85
CA ASN A 366 -1.70 -14.69 8.31
C ASN A 366 -1.67 -15.95 9.19
N PRO A 367 -1.72 -17.17 8.60
CA PRO A 367 -2.01 -18.41 9.32
C PRO A 367 -0.97 -18.80 10.37
N ALA A 368 0.25 -18.28 10.31
CA ALA A 368 1.31 -18.54 11.27
C ALA A 368 1.35 -17.55 12.45
N LEU A 369 0.49 -16.52 12.44
CA LEU A 369 0.45 -15.50 13.49
C LEU A 369 -0.02 -16.13 14.79
N THR A 370 0.85 -16.23 15.79
CA THR A 370 0.54 -16.88 17.08
C THR A 370 0.34 -15.87 18.20
N GLU A 371 1.18 -14.84 18.22
CA GLU A 371 1.26 -13.86 19.30
C GLU A 371 1.08 -12.45 18.74
N LEU A 372 0.42 -11.61 19.53
CA LEU A 372 0.36 -10.19 19.25
C LEU A 372 1.38 -9.46 20.11
N THR A 373 1.98 -8.45 19.53
CA THR A 373 2.87 -7.53 20.21
C THR A 373 2.09 -6.66 21.20
N GLU A 374 2.70 -6.34 22.34
CA GLU A 374 2.13 -5.33 23.24
C GLU A 374 2.15 -3.96 22.57
N PHE A 375 0.96 -3.47 22.18
CA PHE A 375 0.82 -2.10 21.69
C PHE A 375 0.94 -1.14 22.89
N ASN A 376 2.04 -0.39 22.93
CA ASN A 376 2.40 0.43 24.09
C ASN A 376 1.41 1.57 24.31
N ASP A 377 0.92 2.19 23.25
CA ASP A 377 0.12 3.42 23.35
C ASP A 377 -1.20 3.37 22.58
N LEU A 378 -1.49 2.27 21.87
CA LEU A 378 -2.70 2.14 21.06
C LEU A 378 -3.95 2.11 21.94
N ARG A 379 -4.68 3.23 21.94
CA ARG A 379 -5.89 3.41 22.77
C ARG A 379 -7.17 3.42 21.96
N CYS A 380 -7.09 3.74 20.68
CA CYS A 380 -8.27 3.89 19.84
C CYS A 380 -7.96 3.52 18.39
N ILE A 381 -8.91 2.84 17.77
CA ILE A 381 -9.00 2.65 16.32
C ILE A 381 -10.32 3.29 15.90
N LEU A 382 -10.31 4.34 15.07
CA LEU A 382 -11.57 4.99 14.65
C LEU A 382 -12.30 4.22 13.53
N GLY A 383 -11.63 3.26 12.90
CA GLY A 383 -12.24 2.29 12.01
C GLY A 383 -12.63 0.98 12.68
N GLU A 384 -12.59 -0.08 11.88
CA GLU A 384 -12.86 -1.47 12.29
C GLU A 384 -11.55 -2.19 12.67
N LEU A 385 -11.61 -3.03 13.69
CA LEU A 385 -10.57 -4.01 13.99
C LEU A 385 -11.00 -5.38 13.45
N GLU A 386 -10.28 -5.91 12.46
CA GLU A 386 -10.60 -7.20 11.84
C GLU A 386 -9.43 -8.18 11.93
N PHE A 387 -9.70 -9.34 12.53
CA PHE A 387 -8.89 -10.54 12.41
C PHE A 387 -9.67 -11.60 11.66
N THR A 388 -9.22 -11.99 10.47
CA THR A 388 -9.85 -13.05 9.67
C THR A 388 -8.81 -14.06 9.21
N GLY A 389 -9.01 -15.36 9.46
CA GLY A 389 -8.15 -16.41 8.90
C GLY A 389 -6.74 -16.52 9.51
N ASN A 390 -6.54 -16.00 10.72
CA ASN A 390 -5.29 -16.15 11.48
C ASN A 390 -5.36 -17.41 12.36
N TYR A 391 -5.28 -18.58 11.72
CA TYR A 391 -5.64 -19.85 12.37
C TYR A 391 -4.81 -20.21 13.61
N ALA A 392 -3.56 -19.76 13.69
CA ALA A 392 -2.66 -20.03 14.82
C ALA A 392 -2.74 -19.01 15.96
N LEU A 393 -3.56 -17.95 15.83
CA LEU A 393 -3.62 -16.87 16.82
C LEU A 393 -4.21 -17.38 18.13
N GLN A 394 -3.46 -17.26 19.23
CA GLN A 394 -3.84 -17.83 20.53
C GLN A 394 -4.40 -16.82 21.52
N SER A 395 -4.06 -15.53 21.38
CA SER A 395 -4.50 -14.49 22.32
C SER A 395 -4.59 -13.11 21.65
N LEU A 396 -5.31 -12.19 22.31
CA LEU A 396 -5.43 -10.78 21.92
C LEU A 396 -4.69 -9.84 22.89
N ASN A 397 -3.76 -10.35 23.70
CA ASN A 397 -3.07 -9.64 24.78
C ASN A 397 -2.33 -8.36 24.34
N GLY A 398 -2.08 -8.19 23.04
CA GLY A 398 -1.51 -6.96 22.50
C GLY A 398 -2.37 -5.72 22.75
N PHE A 399 -3.69 -5.85 22.90
CA PHE A 399 -4.65 -4.73 22.92
C PHE A 399 -5.07 -4.28 24.33
N THR A 400 -4.28 -4.54 25.35
CA THR A 400 -4.65 -4.27 26.76
C THR A 400 -4.98 -2.81 27.08
N LYS A 401 -4.62 -1.86 26.23
CA LYS A 401 -4.92 -0.41 26.36
C LYS A 401 -5.99 0.10 25.39
N LEU A 402 -6.49 -0.74 24.48
CA LEU A 402 -7.47 -0.36 23.48
C LEU A 402 -8.82 -0.10 24.15
N ASN A 403 -9.30 1.14 24.12
CA ASN A 403 -10.53 1.57 24.79
C ASN A 403 -11.72 1.66 23.84
N SER A 404 -11.52 1.99 22.57
CA SER A 404 -12.62 2.21 21.64
C SER A 404 -12.29 1.86 20.20
N LEU A 405 -13.28 1.28 19.52
CA LEU A 405 -13.37 1.15 18.07
C LEU A 405 -14.45 2.11 17.55
N GLY A 406 -14.33 2.54 16.29
CA GLY A 406 -15.32 3.43 15.67
C GLY A 406 -16.27 2.77 14.68
N LEU A 407 -15.91 1.63 14.07
CA LEU A 407 -16.77 0.93 13.10
C LEU A 407 -17.08 -0.54 13.44
N GLY A 408 -16.37 -1.14 14.39
CA GLY A 408 -16.69 -2.48 14.89
C GLY A 408 -15.48 -3.39 15.13
N LEU A 409 -15.79 -4.58 15.62
CA LEU A 409 -14.88 -5.69 15.87
C LEU A 409 -15.32 -6.91 15.06
N LYS A 410 -14.39 -7.49 14.30
CA LYS A 410 -14.57 -8.77 13.61
C LYS A 410 -13.47 -9.75 13.99
N ILE A 411 -13.85 -10.88 14.56
CA ILE A 411 -12.96 -12.01 14.84
C ILE A 411 -13.50 -13.24 14.13
N ASN A 412 -12.88 -13.58 13.00
CA ASN A 412 -13.29 -14.66 12.13
C ASN A 412 -12.18 -15.68 11.94
N GLN A 413 -12.51 -16.97 12.00
CA GLN A 413 -11.58 -18.04 11.61
C GLN A 413 -10.22 -18.00 12.37
N CYS A 414 -10.21 -17.51 13.62
CA CYS A 414 -9.04 -17.52 14.50
C CYS A 414 -9.08 -18.81 15.33
N ASN A 415 -8.80 -19.93 14.66
CA ASN A 415 -9.12 -21.27 15.16
C ASN A 415 -8.37 -21.73 16.42
N SER A 416 -7.33 -21.02 16.86
CA SER A 416 -6.58 -21.31 18.08
C SER A 416 -6.90 -20.35 19.24
N LEU A 417 -7.78 -19.36 19.01
CA LEU A 417 -8.14 -18.36 20.00
C LEU A 417 -9.17 -18.96 20.97
N ILE A 418 -8.87 -18.94 22.27
CA ILE A 418 -9.67 -19.60 23.32
C ILE A 418 -10.63 -18.63 24.01
N ASN A 419 -10.26 -17.35 24.10
CA ASN A 419 -11.07 -16.28 24.70
C ASN A 419 -10.68 -14.92 24.12
N MET A 420 -11.31 -13.84 24.59
CA MET A 420 -11.08 -12.47 24.14
C MET A 420 -10.22 -11.65 25.12
N ILE A 421 -9.53 -12.33 26.05
CA ILE A 421 -8.63 -11.68 27.02
C ILE A 421 -7.55 -10.91 26.25
N GLY A 422 -7.27 -9.71 26.73
CA GLY A 422 -6.49 -8.70 26.01
C GLY A 422 -7.34 -7.55 25.49
N LEU A 423 -8.66 -7.73 25.35
CA LEU A 423 -9.61 -6.66 25.02
C LEU A 423 -10.35 -6.11 26.25
N ASP A 424 -9.91 -6.43 27.47
CA ASP A 424 -10.59 -6.09 28.73
C ASP A 424 -10.77 -4.56 28.96
N SER A 425 -9.95 -3.75 28.29
CA SER A 425 -10.03 -2.28 28.32
C SER A 425 -11.04 -1.71 27.32
N LEU A 426 -11.58 -2.52 26.40
CA LEU A 426 -12.49 -2.06 25.38
C LEU A 426 -13.83 -1.64 26.03
N ARG A 427 -14.29 -0.44 25.68
CA ARG A 427 -15.52 0.18 26.21
C ARG A 427 -16.57 0.46 25.14
N SER A 428 -16.16 0.57 23.87
CA SER A 428 -17.06 0.88 22.77
C SER A 428 -16.56 0.23 21.49
N VAL A 429 -17.47 -0.37 20.72
CA VAL A 429 -17.13 -0.87 19.36
C VAL A 429 -17.60 0.07 18.24
N GLY A 430 -18.56 0.96 18.52
CA GLY A 430 -19.05 1.98 17.59
C GLY A 430 -19.78 1.44 16.34
N GLY A 431 -20.01 0.13 16.27
CA GLY A 431 -20.53 -0.53 15.09
C GLY A 431 -20.76 -2.02 15.31
N ILE A 432 -20.26 -2.86 14.41
CA ILE A 432 -20.57 -4.29 14.44
C ILE A 432 -19.75 -5.05 15.49
N LEU A 433 -20.31 -6.10 16.07
CA LEU A 433 -19.58 -7.10 16.87
C LEU A 433 -19.82 -8.48 16.25
N HIS A 434 -18.85 -8.93 15.46
CA HIS A 434 -18.94 -10.17 14.68
C HIS A 434 -17.88 -11.17 15.14
N ILE A 435 -18.33 -12.34 15.60
CA ILE A 435 -17.49 -13.43 16.06
C ILE A 435 -17.94 -14.70 15.34
N ASN A 436 -17.16 -15.14 14.35
CA ASN A 436 -17.58 -16.24 13.48
C ASN A 436 -16.49 -17.29 13.22
N GLU A 437 -16.86 -18.57 13.23
CA GLU A 437 -15.97 -19.67 12.82
C GLU A 437 -14.67 -19.76 13.66
N ASN A 438 -14.70 -19.43 14.95
CA ASN A 438 -13.55 -19.60 15.83
C ASN A 438 -13.65 -20.92 16.57
N ASN A 439 -13.00 -21.96 16.04
CA ASN A 439 -13.22 -23.34 16.46
C ASN A 439 -12.83 -23.64 17.93
N ALA A 440 -11.76 -23.04 18.44
CA ALA A 440 -11.29 -23.24 19.82
C ALA A 440 -11.84 -22.23 20.83
N LEU A 441 -12.66 -21.27 20.39
CA LEU A 441 -13.17 -20.20 21.26
C LEU A 441 -14.13 -20.80 22.27
N GLU A 442 -13.78 -20.78 23.55
CA GLU A 442 -14.56 -21.34 24.66
C GLU A 442 -15.41 -20.27 25.35
N SER A 443 -14.91 -19.03 25.39
CA SER A 443 -15.53 -17.92 26.12
C SER A 443 -15.39 -16.56 25.41
N LEU A 444 -16.31 -15.63 25.70
CA LEU A 444 -16.19 -14.20 25.35
C LEU A 444 -15.56 -13.33 26.45
N ASP A 445 -15.02 -13.94 27.51
CA ASP A 445 -14.29 -13.23 28.58
C ASP A 445 -13.27 -12.25 27.97
N GLY A 446 -13.28 -11.01 28.46
CA GLY A 446 -12.49 -9.90 27.94
C GLY A 446 -13.30 -8.87 27.17
N LEU A 447 -14.56 -9.16 26.80
CA LEU A 447 -15.48 -8.19 26.18
C LEU A 447 -16.53 -7.63 27.15
N ASP A 448 -16.39 -7.86 28.45
CA ASP A 448 -17.40 -7.62 29.49
C ASP A 448 -17.78 -6.15 29.71
N GLN A 449 -16.94 -5.21 29.25
CA GLN A 449 -17.03 -3.79 29.61
C GLN A 449 -17.47 -2.90 28.44
N ILE A 450 -17.98 -3.50 27.35
CA ILE A 450 -18.42 -2.75 26.17
C ILE A 450 -19.82 -2.22 26.42
N ASP A 451 -20.02 -0.93 26.16
CA ASP A 451 -21.34 -0.31 26.16
C ASP A 451 -22.23 -0.97 25.09
N PRO A 452 -23.34 -1.62 25.45
CA PRO A 452 -24.23 -2.26 24.49
C PRO A 452 -24.83 -1.26 23.49
N GLU A 453 -24.98 0.03 23.84
CA GLU A 453 -25.46 1.05 22.89
C GLU A 453 -24.45 1.33 21.77
N SER A 454 -23.17 0.98 21.97
CA SER A 454 -22.14 1.11 20.94
C SER A 454 -22.19 0.01 19.88
N ILE A 455 -22.96 -1.05 20.09
CA ILE A 455 -23.10 -2.19 19.16
C ILE A 455 -24.30 -1.95 18.25
N THR A 456 -24.09 -1.86 16.94
CA THR A 456 -25.18 -1.69 15.95
C THR A 456 -25.69 -3.02 15.38
N GLN A 457 -24.87 -4.06 15.45
CA GLN A 457 -25.18 -5.39 14.97
C GLN A 457 -24.35 -6.43 15.73
N LEU A 458 -25.03 -7.43 16.31
CA LEU A 458 -24.41 -8.55 17.00
C LEU A 458 -24.51 -9.81 16.15
N ARG A 459 -23.37 -10.44 15.85
CA ARG A 459 -23.31 -11.74 15.20
C ARG A 459 -22.34 -12.67 15.92
N ILE A 460 -22.84 -13.76 16.47
CA ILE A 460 -22.05 -14.82 17.09
C ILE A 460 -22.45 -16.15 16.45
N THR A 461 -21.68 -16.62 15.47
CA THR A 461 -22.09 -17.79 14.67
C THR A 461 -20.96 -18.78 14.46
N ASN A 462 -21.28 -20.07 14.35
CA ASN A 462 -20.30 -21.12 13.99
C ASN A 462 -19.10 -21.21 14.96
N ASN A 463 -19.26 -20.96 16.26
CA ASN A 463 -18.20 -21.13 17.26
C ASN A 463 -18.49 -22.40 18.10
N PRO A 464 -18.11 -23.61 17.64
CA PRO A 464 -18.62 -24.87 18.17
C PRO A 464 -18.20 -25.19 19.61
N HIS A 465 -17.22 -24.47 20.19
CA HIS A 465 -16.76 -24.66 21.57
C HIS A 465 -17.17 -23.50 22.50
N LEU A 466 -17.79 -22.45 21.94
CA LEU A 466 -18.18 -21.28 22.70
C LEU A 466 -19.40 -21.62 23.54
N SER A 467 -19.19 -21.82 24.84
CA SER A 467 -20.23 -22.16 25.81
C SER A 467 -20.39 -21.11 26.91
N LYS A 468 -19.44 -20.18 27.03
CA LYS A 468 -19.48 -19.06 27.98
C LYS A 468 -19.52 -17.71 27.25
N CYS A 469 -20.72 -17.22 26.96
CA CYS A 469 -20.95 -15.96 26.23
C CYS A 469 -21.93 -15.02 26.94
N GLU A 470 -22.45 -15.43 28.10
CA GLU A 470 -23.28 -14.68 29.05
C GLU A 470 -22.49 -13.59 29.80
N ILE A 471 -21.58 -12.93 29.10
CA ILE A 471 -20.85 -11.77 29.61
C ILE A 471 -21.79 -10.56 29.73
N GLN A 472 -21.47 -9.62 30.62
CA GLN A 472 -22.31 -8.47 30.94
C GLN A 472 -22.77 -7.70 29.69
N THR A 473 -21.83 -7.38 28.80
CA THR A 473 -22.10 -6.74 27.50
C THR A 473 -23.21 -7.44 26.70
N ILE A 474 -23.14 -8.77 26.58
CA ILE A 474 -24.09 -9.53 25.75
C ILE A 474 -25.44 -9.62 26.45
N CYS A 475 -25.46 -9.83 27.78
CA CYS A 475 -26.70 -9.84 28.56
C CYS A 475 -27.44 -8.50 28.46
N ASP A 476 -26.71 -7.39 28.62
CA ASP A 476 -27.30 -6.04 28.52
C ASP A 476 -27.77 -5.74 27.09
N PHE A 477 -27.01 -6.17 26.08
CA PHE A 477 -27.40 -6.00 24.68
C PHE A 477 -28.70 -6.75 24.34
N LEU A 478 -28.85 -8.00 24.80
CA LEU A 478 -30.06 -8.79 24.55
C LEU A 478 -31.27 -8.31 25.37
N ALA A 479 -31.05 -7.73 26.56
CA ALA A 479 -32.11 -7.13 27.36
C ALA A 479 -32.65 -5.81 26.77
N GLY A 480 -31.85 -5.15 25.93
CA GLY A 480 -32.24 -3.94 25.21
C GLY A 480 -33.20 -4.17 24.04
N PRO A 481 -33.81 -3.11 23.49
CA PRO A 481 -34.74 -3.20 22.36
C PRO A 481 -34.01 -3.37 21.01
N ASN A 482 -32.99 -4.24 20.94
CA ASN A 482 -32.12 -4.41 19.77
C ASN A 482 -32.69 -5.43 18.78
N GLU A 483 -32.64 -5.12 17.48
CA GLU A 483 -33.25 -5.97 16.43
C GLU A 483 -32.22 -6.73 15.56
N ASN A 484 -30.98 -6.24 15.47
CA ASN A 484 -29.93 -6.83 14.62
C ASN A 484 -29.08 -7.86 15.37
N ILE A 485 -29.70 -8.99 15.73
CA ILE A 485 -29.07 -10.09 16.45
C ILE A 485 -29.05 -11.34 15.58
N THR A 486 -27.89 -11.98 15.46
CA THR A 486 -27.73 -13.26 14.76
C THR A 486 -26.86 -14.20 15.57
N ILE A 487 -27.46 -15.21 16.22
CA ILE A 487 -26.77 -16.17 17.07
C ILE A 487 -27.23 -17.59 16.71
N TYR A 488 -26.34 -18.41 16.17
CA TYR A 488 -26.61 -19.82 15.83
C TYR A 488 -25.35 -20.65 15.63
N VAL A 489 -25.45 -21.97 15.82
CA VAL A 489 -24.36 -22.94 15.58
C VAL A 489 -23.15 -22.63 16.48
N ASN A 490 -23.41 -22.39 17.77
CA ASN A 490 -22.39 -22.34 18.81
C ASN A 490 -22.59 -23.51 19.79
N ALA A 491 -21.75 -23.63 20.81
CA ALA A 491 -21.95 -24.67 21.83
C ALA A 491 -23.21 -24.37 22.68
N PRO A 492 -23.78 -25.39 23.36
CA PRO A 492 -24.89 -25.20 24.29
C PRO A 492 -24.58 -24.11 25.33
N GLY A 493 -25.57 -23.28 25.63
CA GLY A 493 -25.42 -22.07 26.46
C GLY A 493 -25.28 -20.80 25.61
N CYS A 494 -24.75 -20.95 24.39
CA CYS A 494 -24.49 -19.84 23.46
C CYS A 494 -25.10 -20.04 22.07
N ASN A 495 -25.89 -21.08 21.87
CA ASN A 495 -26.31 -21.48 20.53
C ASN A 495 -27.47 -20.64 19.97
N ASN A 496 -28.18 -19.86 20.79
CA ASN A 496 -29.17 -18.87 20.36
C ASN A 496 -29.43 -17.85 21.48
N SER A 497 -30.10 -16.74 21.17
CA SER A 497 -30.38 -15.67 22.13
C SER A 497 -31.13 -16.15 23.38
N SER A 498 -32.08 -17.08 23.25
CA SER A 498 -32.85 -17.57 24.41
C SER A 498 -32.01 -18.42 25.37
N GLU A 499 -31.03 -19.18 24.88
CA GLU A 499 -30.07 -19.87 25.75
C GLU A 499 -29.23 -18.87 26.55
N ILE A 500 -28.72 -17.83 25.88
CA ILE A 500 -27.89 -16.80 26.52
C ILE A 500 -28.71 -16.01 27.54
N GLU A 501 -29.92 -15.57 27.20
CA GLU A 501 -30.82 -14.87 28.12
C GLU A 501 -31.13 -15.72 29.36
N TYR A 502 -31.30 -17.04 29.20
CA TYR A 502 -31.47 -17.95 30.33
C TYR A 502 -30.21 -18.01 31.20
N GLU A 503 -29.02 -18.17 30.60
CA GLU A 503 -27.76 -18.16 31.33
C GLU A 503 -27.51 -16.81 32.02
N CYS A 504 -27.86 -15.67 31.42
CA CYS A 504 -27.81 -14.34 32.05
C CYS A 504 -28.69 -14.23 33.30
N LEU A 505 -29.85 -14.90 33.32
CA LEU A 505 -30.73 -14.95 34.50
C LEU A 505 -30.22 -15.91 35.58
N VAL A 506 -29.50 -16.96 35.17
CA VAL A 506 -28.90 -17.94 36.08
C VAL A 506 -27.55 -17.44 36.61
N SER A 507 -26.82 -16.64 35.85
CA SER A 507 -25.51 -16.08 36.21
C SER A 507 -25.59 -14.89 37.17
N SER A 508 -26.79 -14.37 37.45
CA SER A 508 -26.99 -13.34 38.47
C SER A 508 -26.37 -13.83 39.78
N GLU A 509 -25.29 -13.18 40.21
CA GLU A 509 -24.51 -13.55 41.38
C GLU A 509 -25.46 -13.82 42.57
N GLU A 510 -25.36 -15.02 43.15
CA GLU A 510 -25.76 -15.15 44.55
C GLU A 510 -24.88 -14.16 45.31
N THR A 511 -25.48 -13.12 45.91
CA THR A 511 -24.78 -12.35 46.95
C THR A 511 -24.44 -13.35 48.05
N ASP A 512 -23.22 -13.85 47.98
CA ASP A 512 -22.72 -14.92 48.82
C ASP A 512 -22.47 -14.39 50.24
N TYR A 513 -23.54 -14.40 51.02
CA TYR A 513 -23.49 -14.50 52.47
C TYR A 513 -23.75 -15.98 52.86
N GLN A 514 -23.24 -16.97 52.11
CA GLN A 514 -23.05 -18.32 52.67
C GLN A 514 -21.90 -18.20 53.67
N ASP A 515 -22.19 -18.18 54.97
CA ASP A 515 -22.13 -19.41 55.75
C ASP A 515 -23.30 -19.59 56.72
N ASN A 516 -24.34 -18.73 56.66
CA ASN A 516 -25.25 -18.61 57.80
C ASN A 516 -26.74 -18.87 57.57
N ILE A 517 -27.26 -18.98 56.34
CA ILE A 517 -28.66 -19.36 56.10
C ILE A 517 -28.76 -20.40 54.98
N THR A 518 -29.29 -21.58 55.30
CA THR A 518 -29.49 -22.68 54.33
C THR A 518 -30.98 -22.98 54.13
N LEU A 519 -31.42 -23.07 52.87
CA LEU A 519 -32.77 -23.47 52.48
C LEU A 519 -32.86 -24.98 52.26
N TYR A 520 -33.87 -25.64 52.83
CA TYR A 520 -34.11 -27.07 52.57
C TYR A 520 -35.58 -27.48 52.81
N PRO A 521 -36.10 -28.48 52.09
CA PRO A 521 -35.50 -29.03 50.87
C PRO A 521 -35.56 -27.98 49.75
N ASN A 522 -34.58 -28.01 48.85
CA ASN A 522 -34.62 -27.25 47.60
C ASN A 522 -34.16 -28.23 46.51
N PRO A 523 -35.06 -28.77 45.66
CA PRO A 523 -36.46 -28.33 45.44
C PRO A 523 -37.47 -28.63 46.57
N VAL A 524 -38.58 -27.89 46.64
CA VAL A 524 -39.64 -27.97 47.67
C VAL A 524 -41.04 -28.14 47.06
N SER A 525 -41.97 -28.77 47.79
CA SER A 525 -43.38 -28.90 47.39
C SER A 525 -44.39 -28.35 48.40
N ASN A 526 -44.09 -28.43 49.70
CA ASN A 526 -45.03 -28.05 50.76
C ASN A 526 -44.45 -26.99 51.69
N ASP A 527 -43.49 -27.38 52.54
CA ASP A 527 -42.88 -26.49 53.53
C ASP A 527 -41.40 -26.33 53.23
N LEU A 528 -40.97 -25.07 53.09
CA LEU A 528 -39.58 -24.68 52.95
C LEU A 528 -39.03 -24.33 54.32
N PHE A 529 -37.96 -25.00 54.74
CA PHE A 529 -37.27 -24.77 56.00
C PHE A 529 -36.01 -23.93 55.80
N PHE A 530 -35.68 -23.16 56.83
CA PHE A 530 -34.48 -22.32 56.90
C PHE A 530 -33.64 -22.82 58.07
N SER A 531 -32.34 -23.04 57.88
CA SER A 531 -31.38 -23.27 58.96
C SER A 531 -30.49 -22.04 59.08
N CYS A 532 -30.47 -21.41 60.26
CA CYS A 532 -29.64 -20.23 60.53
C CYS A 532 -28.46 -20.58 61.46
N ASN A 533 -27.22 -20.26 61.06
CA ASN A 533 -26.05 -20.33 61.94
C ASN A 533 -25.80 -18.98 62.64
N ASN A 534 -24.95 -18.98 63.68
CA ASN A 534 -24.39 -17.77 64.31
C ASN A 534 -25.39 -16.75 64.89
N GLY A 535 -26.58 -17.19 65.32
CA GLY A 535 -27.54 -16.34 66.02
C GLY A 535 -28.30 -15.36 65.11
N LEU A 536 -28.32 -15.62 63.79
CA LEU A 536 -29.15 -14.87 62.84
C LEU A 536 -30.64 -15.06 63.11
N GLU A 537 -31.40 -13.97 63.04
CA GLU A 537 -32.85 -13.95 63.14
C GLU A 537 -33.46 -13.45 61.83
N ILE A 538 -34.22 -14.32 61.15
CA ILE A 538 -34.97 -13.96 59.95
C ILE A 538 -36.13 -13.02 60.33
N LYS A 539 -36.18 -11.84 59.71
CA LYS A 539 -37.23 -10.84 59.90
C LYS A 539 -38.35 -10.97 58.88
N SER A 540 -37.98 -11.13 57.62
CA SER A 540 -38.93 -11.26 56.51
C SER A 540 -38.34 -12.12 55.39
N ILE A 541 -39.23 -12.75 54.63
CA ILE A 541 -38.87 -13.53 53.43
C ILE A 541 -39.77 -13.03 52.29
N ARG A 542 -39.19 -12.82 51.12
CA ARG A 542 -39.93 -12.50 49.90
C ARG A 542 -39.54 -13.50 48.82
N LEU A 543 -40.53 -14.08 48.15
CA LEU A 543 -40.29 -14.88 46.96
C LEU A 543 -40.73 -14.10 45.73
N TYR A 544 -39.89 -14.08 44.70
CA TYR A 544 -40.19 -13.48 43.41
C TYR A 544 -40.27 -14.58 42.37
N ASN A 545 -41.38 -14.67 41.63
CA ASN A 545 -41.43 -15.54 40.46
C ASN A 545 -40.75 -14.87 39.25
N GLN A 546 -40.60 -15.61 38.16
CA GLN A 546 -40.00 -15.14 36.89
C GLN A 546 -40.69 -13.91 36.25
N PHE A 547 -41.91 -13.56 36.69
CA PHE A 547 -42.65 -12.38 36.21
C PHE A 547 -42.53 -11.17 37.16
N GLY A 548 -41.67 -11.26 38.19
CA GLY A 548 -41.49 -10.21 39.19
C GLY A 548 -42.63 -10.11 40.22
N GLN A 549 -43.61 -11.03 40.18
CA GLN A 549 -44.65 -11.10 41.21
C GLN A 549 -44.01 -11.56 42.52
N ASN A 550 -44.21 -10.78 43.58
CA ASN A 550 -43.67 -11.09 44.89
C ASN A 550 -44.72 -11.72 45.83
N PHE A 551 -44.25 -12.62 46.68
CA PHE A 551 -44.98 -13.26 47.75
C PHE A 551 -44.24 -12.92 49.04
N GLN A 552 -44.84 -12.07 49.87
CA GLN A 552 -44.24 -11.60 51.11
C GLN A 552 -44.68 -12.47 52.29
N PHE A 553 -43.69 -12.99 53.01
CA PHE A 553 -43.84 -13.70 54.27
C PHE A 553 -43.24 -12.83 55.37
N GLY A 554 -43.95 -12.71 56.49
CA GLY A 554 -43.40 -12.11 57.71
C GLY A 554 -42.34 -13.01 58.34
N LYS A 555 -42.05 -12.80 59.62
CA LYS A 555 -41.18 -13.68 60.39
C LYS A 555 -41.68 -15.14 60.32
N PRO A 556 -40.86 -16.09 59.84
CA PRO A 556 -41.30 -17.48 59.66
C PRO A 556 -41.63 -18.13 61.01
N ILE A 557 -42.71 -18.91 61.03
CA ILE A 557 -43.13 -19.69 62.21
C ILE A 557 -42.32 -20.99 62.19
N GLN A 558 -41.62 -21.31 63.29
CA GLN A 558 -40.76 -22.50 63.38
C GLN A 558 -39.65 -22.59 62.31
N GLN A 559 -39.19 -21.45 61.78
CA GLN A 559 -38.22 -21.40 60.68
C GLN A 559 -38.67 -22.14 59.42
N SER A 560 -39.97 -22.11 59.11
CA SER A 560 -40.49 -22.53 57.82
C SER A 560 -41.51 -21.57 57.24
N ILE A 561 -41.71 -21.68 55.92
CA ILE A 561 -42.83 -21.08 55.19
C ILE A 561 -43.54 -22.17 54.40
N ASN A 562 -44.86 -22.06 54.28
CA ASN A 562 -45.66 -22.95 53.45
C ASN A 562 -45.78 -22.38 52.04
N VAL A 563 -45.43 -23.20 51.05
CA VAL A 563 -45.41 -22.84 49.63
C VAL A 563 -46.34 -23.70 48.77
N SER A 564 -47.15 -24.59 49.38
CA SER A 564 -48.01 -25.54 48.64
C SER A 564 -49.09 -24.89 47.78
N GLY A 565 -49.36 -23.60 47.97
CA GLY A 565 -50.30 -22.81 47.15
C GLY A 565 -49.65 -22.07 45.97
N MET A 566 -48.33 -22.16 45.81
CA MET A 566 -47.58 -21.46 44.78
C MET A 566 -47.48 -22.32 43.51
N GLN A 567 -47.38 -21.68 42.33
CA GLN A 567 -47.22 -22.40 41.07
C GLN A 567 -45.82 -23.02 41.00
N ALA A 568 -45.71 -24.21 40.43
CA ALA A 568 -44.43 -24.84 40.15
C ALA A 568 -43.56 -23.93 39.26
N GLY A 569 -42.28 -23.79 39.59
CA GLY A 569 -41.37 -22.88 38.88
C GLY A 569 -40.17 -22.45 39.72
N LEU A 570 -39.30 -21.64 39.10
CA LEU A 570 -38.15 -21.03 39.76
C LEU A 570 -38.57 -19.73 40.46
N TYR A 571 -38.09 -19.57 41.69
CA TYR A 571 -38.28 -18.38 42.50
C TYR A 571 -36.93 -17.85 43.01
N VAL A 572 -36.83 -16.54 43.14
CA VAL A 572 -35.76 -15.89 43.93
C VAL A 572 -36.29 -15.63 45.33
N VAL A 573 -35.63 -16.17 46.34
CA VAL A 573 -35.93 -15.97 47.76
C VAL A 573 -35.03 -14.87 48.30
N GLU A 574 -35.61 -13.74 48.65
CA GLU A 574 -34.95 -12.65 49.38
C GLU A 574 -35.25 -12.79 50.87
N ILE A 575 -34.21 -12.90 51.70
CA ILE A 575 -34.30 -13.10 53.14
C ILE A 575 -33.70 -11.89 53.83
N GLU A 576 -34.50 -11.19 54.63
CA GLU A 576 -34.01 -10.12 55.49
C GLU A 576 -33.65 -10.68 56.86
N SER A 577 -32.39 -10.54 57.28
CA SER A 577 -31.92 -10.94 58.61
C SER A 577 -30.99 -9.87 59.18
N ASN A 578 -31.21 -9.47 60.44
CA ASN A 578 -30.37 -8.46 61.14
C ASN A 578 -30.05 -7.17 60.34
N GLY A 579 -30.93 -6.75 59.42
CA GLY A 579 -30.75 -5.54 58.60
C GLY A 579 -29.98 -5.74 57.29
N GLN A 580 -29.64 -6.99 56.95
CA GLN A 580 -29.03 -7.39 55.69
C GLN A 580 -30.01 -8.20 54.84
N LEU A 581 -29.86 -8.14 53.52
CA LEU A 581 -30.62 -8.93 52.56
C LEU A 581 -29.72 -10.02 51.99
N SER A 582 -30.21 -11.26 51.95
CA SER A 582 -29.61 -12.39 51.25
C SER A 582 -30.57 -12.85 50.16
N ARG A 583 -30.06 -13.27 49.00
CA ARG A 583 -30.85 -13.80 47.89
C ARG A 583 -30.39 -15.21 47.54
N GLN A 584 -31.33 -16.14 47.47
CA GLN A 584 -31.07 -17.55 47.14
C GLN A 584 -32.13 -18.05 46.15
N LYS A 585 -31.78 -19.02 45.32
CA LYS A 585 -32.72 -19.62 44.37
C LYS A 585 -33.55 -20.72 45.04
N LEU A 586 -34.83 -20.82 44.68
CA LEU A 586 -35.72 -21.88 45.15
C LEU A 586 -36.51 -22.46 43.98
N MET A 587 -36.56 -23.79 43.90
CA MET A 587 -37.39 -24.52 42.96
C MET A 587 -38.62 -25.09 43.68
N ILE A 588 -39.82 -24.74 43.20
CA ILE A 588 -41.10 -25.27 43.70
C ILE A 588 -41.68 -26.26 42.68
N TYR A 589 -42.12 -27.44 43.14
CA TYR A 589 -42.79 -28.48 42.33
C TYR A 589 -44.27 -28.62 42.62
#